data_AF-A0A7S2FY97-F1
#
_entry.id   AF-A0A7S2FY97-F1
#
_cell.length_a   1.000
_cell.length_b   1.000
_cell.length_c   1.000
_cell.angle_alpha   90.00
_cell.angle_beta   90.00
_cell.angle_gamma   90.00
#
_symmetry.space_group_name_H-M   'P 1'
#
loop_
_entity.id
_entity.type
_entity.pdbx_description
1 polymer ?
#
loop_
_entity_poly.entity_id
_entity_poly.type
_entity_poly.pdbx_seq_one_letter_code
_entity_poly.pdbx_strand_id
1 'polypeptide(L)'
;LNERQACDVFCLMHGAFSPLSGFMGETAYNSVVTGMRLPEKQLFGCPVTFDMADVSGIKQGDNVLLRWAGQDVAVLEASSIYKPKKVVEAKEVYGTSSLEHPTVYSLIAEQGEYYVGGKLHGLASPAFKYKVQTPKEVREMLPEGKDVVAFQNRNPIHRAHFELLKCAQRDVKDSILLV
;
A
#
# COMPACT_ATOMS: atom_id res chain seq x y z
N LEU A 1 10.86 0.28 11.06
CA LEU A 1 9.86 0.76 10.10
C LEU A 1 9.36 2.14 10.53
N ASN A 2 9.06 3.02 9.57
CA ASN A 2 8.17 4.16 9.81
C ASN A 2 6.69 3.73 9.69
N GLU A 3 5.74 4.63 10.00
CA GLU A 3 4.32 4.28 9.99
C GLU A 3 3.81 3.88 8.60
N ARG A 4 4.23 4.59 7.53
CA ARG A 4 3.87 4.26 6.15
C ARG A 4 4.25 2.83 5.78
N GLN A 5 5.52 2.47 6.03
CA GLN A 5 6.05 1.14 5.76
C GLN A 5 5.36 0.07 6.62
N ALA A 6 4.98 0.38 7.87
CA ALA A 6 4.23 -0.55 8.71
C ALA A 6 2.81 -0.81 8.16
N CYS A 7 2.13 0.21 7.64
CA CYS A 7 0.86 0.07 6.93
C CYS A 7 1.02 -0.80 5.67
N ASP A 8 2.05 -0.55 4.87
CA ASP A 8 2.31 -1.34 3.66
C ASP A 8 2.62 -2.81 3.99
N VAL A 9 3.41 -3.07 5.04
CA VAL A 9 3.65 -4.43 5.57
C VAL A 9 2.35 -5.10 5.99
N PHE A 10 1.47 -4.41 6.70
CA PHE A 10 0.15 -4.94 7.07
C PHE A 10 -0.67 -5.32 5.84
N CYS A 11 -0.75 -4.42 4.85
CA CYS A 11 -1.50 -4.64 3.62
C CYS A 11 -0.94 -5.80 2.77
N LEU A 12 0.38 -5.92 2.66
CA LEU A 12 1.04 -7.03 1.97
C LEU A 12 0.79 -8.36 2.69
N MET A 13 1.00 -8.39 3.99
CA MET A 13 0.92 -9.62 4.79
C MET A 13 -0.51 -10.20 4.84
N HIS A 14 -1.53 -9.33 4.83
CA HIS A 14 -2.94 -9.75 4.90
C HIS A 14 -3.65 -9.77 3.54
N GLY A 15 -2.91 -9.60 2.45
CA GLY A 15 -3.44 -9.73 1.09
C GLY A 15 -4.31 -8.56 0.63
N ALA A 16 -4.29 -7.41 1.31
CA ALA A 16 -4.97 -6.19 0.85
C ALA A 16 -4.36 -5.66 -0.46
N PHE A 17 -3.08 -5.94 -0.70
CA PHE A 17 -2.37 -5.65 -1.95
C PHE A 17 -2.25 -6.85 -2.89
N SER A 18 -3.14 -7.85 -2.78
CA SER A 18 -3.14 -8.98 -3.74
C SER A 18 -3.17 -8.45 -5.18
N PRO A 19 -2.32 -8.97 -6.09
CA PRO A 19 -1.58 -10.23 -5.98
C PRO A 19 -0.14 -10.09 -5.43
N LEU A 20 0.27 -8.94 -4.90
CA LEU A 20 1.63 -8.75 -4.40
C LEU A 20 1.94 -9.68 -3.22
N SER A 21 3.16 -10.22 -3.22
CA SER A 21 3.71 -11.06 -2.14
C SER A 21 4.88 -10.39 -1.39
N GLY A 22 5.12 -9.12 -1.67
CA GLY A 22 6.17 -8.33 -1.06
C GLY A 22 6.32 -6.97 -1.73
N PHE A 23 7.38 -6.24 -1.38
CA PHE A 23 7.68 -4.95 -1.97
C PHE A 23 8.19 -5.09 -3.40
N MET A 24 7.80 -4.16 -4.27
CA MET A 24 8.14 -4.21 -5.69
C MET A 24 9.66 -4.12 -5.91
N GLY A 25 10.21 -5.06 -6.68
CA GLY A 25 11.53 -4.90 -7.29
C GLY A 25 11.49 -3.93 -8.48
N GLU A 26 12.66 -3.53 -8.96
CA GLU A 26 12.81 -2.48 -9.98
C GLU A 26 11.94 -2.70 -11.23
N THR A 27 11.87 -3.94 -11.74
CA THR A 27 11.04 -4.27 -12.91
C THR A 27 9.55 -4.03 -12.67
N ALA A 28 9.03 -4.52 -11.54
CA ALA A 28 7.61 -4.35 -11.20
C ALA A 28 7.28 -2.88 -10.94
N TYR A 29 8.16 -2.18 -10.21
CA TYR A 29 8.06 -0.75 -9.96
C TYR A 29 8.00 0.06 -11.27
N ASN A 30 8.96 -0.14 -12.19
CA ASN A 30 8.99 0.60 -13.46
C ASN A 30 7.75 0.32 -14.32
N SER A 31 7.28 -0.93 -14.35
CA SER A 31 6.05 -1.32 -15.05
C SER A 31 4.80 -0.63 -14.48
N VAL A 32 4.70 -0.54 -13.15
CA VAL A 32 3.59 0.13 -12.48
C VAL A 32 3.63 1.64 -12.70
N VAL A 33 4.80 2.27 -12.53
CA VAL A 33 4.97 3.71 -12.73
C VAL A 33 4.59 4.14 -14.14
N THR A 34 4.99 3.39 -15.17
CA THR A 34 4.80 3.80 -16.57
C THR A 34 3.53 3.26 -17.23
N GLY A 35 2.94 2.20 -16.68
CA GLY A 35 1.86 1.48 -17.33
C GLY A 35 0.69 1.08 -16.42
N MET A 36 0.74 1.42 -15.12
CA MET A 36 -0.24 1.02 -14.11
C MET A 36 -0.50 -0.49 -14.07
N ARG A 37 0.53 -1.29 -14.39
CA ARG A 37 0.42 -2.74 -14.47
C ARG A 37 1.63 -3.43 -13.88
N LEU A 38 1.40 -4.57 -13.26
CA LEU A 38 2.45 -5.52 -12.93
C LEU A 38 3.04 -6.13 -14.21
N PRO A 39 4.26 -6.71 -14.16
CA PRO A 39 4.86 -7.38 -15.32
C PRO A 39 3.95 -8.46 -15.92
N GLU A 40 3.15 -9.13 -15.09
CA GLU A 40 2.17 -10.16 -15.46
C GLU A 40 0.84 -9.57 -15.98
N LYS A 41 0.81 -8.25 -16.23
CA LYS A 41 -0.26 -7.44 -16.86
C LYS A 41 -1.49 -7.15 -15.99
N GLN A 42 -1.57 -7.63 -14.76
CA GLN A 42 -2.62 -7.22 -13.83
C GLN A 42 -2.53 -5.71 -13.56
N LEU A 43 -3.70 -5.07 -13.47
CA LEU A 43 -3.78 -3.65 -13.13
C LEU A 43 -3.28 -3.44 -11.69
N PHE A 44 -2.38 -2.49 -11.51
CA PHE A 44 -1.93 -2.03 -10.20
C PHE A 44 -1.51 -0.56 -10.32
N GLY A 45 -2.28 0.34 -9.74
CA GLY A 45 -2.21 1.77 -10.06
C GLY A 45 -1.10 2.57 -9.37
N CYS A 46 -0.54 2.07 -8.27
CA CYS A 46 0.46 2.78 -7.47
C CYS A 46 1.61 1.85 -7.06
N PRO A 47 2.87 2.30 -7.05
CA PRO A 47 3.98 1.48 -6.59
C PRO A 47 3.90 1.21 -5.08
N VAL A 48 4.25 -0.01 -4.67
CA VAL A 48 4.39 -0.41 -3.25
C VAL A 48 5.85 -0.74 -2.99
N THR A 49 6.57 0.19 -2.36
CA THR A 49 8.04 0.18 -2.25
C THR A 49 8.51 0.30 -0.81
N PHE A 50 9.67 -0.32 -0.54
CA PHE A 50 10.37 -0.18 0.73
C PHE A 50 11.60 0.71 0.55
N ASP A 51 11.53 1.92 1.07
CA ASP A 51 12.59 2.93 0.94
C ASP A 51 13.59 2.89 2.10
N MET A 52 14.86 3.13 1.76
CA MET A 52 15.98 3.24 2.70
C MET A 52 16.88 4.42 2.31
N ALA A 53 17.35 5.16 3.30
CA ALA A 53 18.30 6.26 3.08
C ALA A 53 19.69 5.74 2.68
N ASP A 54 20.10 4.59 3.25
CA ASP A 54 21.37 3.93 2.95
C ASP A 54 21.14 2.41 2.84
N VAL A 55 21.84 1.78 1.91
CA VAL A 55 21.79 0.34 1.61
C VAL A 55 23.17 -0.32 1.73
N SER A 56 24.20 0.39 2.22
CA SER A 56 25.57 -0.11 2.35
C SER A 56 25.69 -1.38 3.21
N GLY A 57 24.78 -1.58 4.15
CA GLY A 57 24.72 -2.73 5.07
C GLY A 57 23.88 -3.91 4.58
N ILE A 58 23.29 -3.85 3.38
CA ILE A 58 22.46 -4.92 2.82
C ILE A 58 22.90 -5.29 1.40
N LYS A 59 22.69 -6.53 1.03
CA LYS A 59 22.99 -7.07 -0.30
C LYS A 59 21.79 -7.83 -0.83
N GLN A 60 21.75 -7.98 -2.14
CA GLN A 60 20.77 -8.83 -2.78
C GLN A 60 20.94 -10.28 -2.27
N GLY A 61 19.83 -10.90 -1.86
CA GLY A 61 19.77 -12.22 -1.22
C GLY A 61 19.73 -12.17 0.31
N ASP A 62 19.95 -11.01 0.93
CA ASP A 62 19.89 -10.89 2.39
C ASP A 62 18.45 -10.97 2.91
N ASN A 63 18.31 -11.50 4.12
CA ASN A 63 17.07 -11.47 4.90
C ASN A 63 17.10 -10.30 5.87
N VAL A 64 16.20 -9.33 5.69
CA VAL A 64 16.13 -8.11 6.50
C VAL A 64 14.98 -8.22 7.49
N LEU A 65 15.29 -8.24 8.79
CA LEU A 65 14.28 -8.23 9.85
C LEU A 65 13.61 -6.86 9.94
N LEU A 66 12.29 -6.82 9.80
CA LEU A 66 11.48 -5.61 9.89
C LEU A 66 10.84 -5.50 11.27
N ARG A 67 11.09 -4.36 11.94
CA ARG A 67 10.57 -4.07 13.29
C ARG A 67 9.64 -2.87 13.29
N TRP A 68 8.54 -2.97 14.02
CA TRP A 68 7.55 -1.91 14.24
C TRP A 68 7.12 -1.87 15.71
N ALA A 69 7.12 -0.68 16.31
CA ALA A 69 6.71 -0.48 17.71
C ALA A 69 7.37 -1.45 18.72
N GLY A 70 8.64 -1.79 18.51
CA GLY A 70 9.42 -2.71 19.36
C GLY A 70 9.25 -4.20 19.02
N GLN A 71 8.31 -4.56 18.14
CA GLN A 71 8.00 -5.92 17.74
C GLN A 71 8.59 -6.27 16.38
N ASP A 72 8.99 -7.52 16.23
CA ASP A 72 9.41 -8.11 14.95
C ASP A 72 8.15 -8.50 14.16
N VAL A 73 7.94 -7.87 13.00
CA VAL A 73 6.67 -8.00 12.25
C VAL A 73 6.82 -8.82 10.98
N ALA A 74 7.97 -8.76 10.30
CA ALA A 74 8.20 -9.49 9.06
C ALA A 74 9.69 -9.64 8.76
N VAL A 75 10.02 -10.52 7.82
CA VAL A 75 11.33 -10.62 7.17
C VAL A 75 11.17 -10.30 5.69
N LEU A 76 11.98 -9.38 5.18
CA LEU A 76 12.08 -9.08 3.75
C LEU A 76 13.27 -9.86 3.15
N GLU A 77 12.98 -10.76 2.21
CA GLU A 77 14.00 -11.43 1.39
C GLU A 77 14.37 -10.46 0.24
N ALA A 78 15.46 -9.70 0.39
CA ALA A 78 15.82 -8.60 -0.48
C ALA A 78 16.36 -9.10 -1.83
N SER A 79 15.51 -9.16 -2.85
CA SER A 79 15.88 -9.65 -4.19
C SER A 79 16.21 -8.54 -5.19
N SER A 80 15.99 -7.27 -4.84
CA SER A 80 16.28 -6.11 -5.67
C SER A 80 16.65 -4.91 -4.81
N ILE A 81 17.76 -4.24 -5.10
CA ILE A 81 18.15 -2.97 -4.45
C ILE A 81 18.47 -1.99 -5.58
N TYR A 82 17.76 -0.87 -5.63
CA TYR A 82 17.84 0.05 -6.77
C TYR A 82 17.57 1.50 -6.35
N LYS A 83 18.00 2.45 -7.18
CA LYS A 83 17.73 3.87 -7.00
C LYS A 83 16.61 4.31 -7.95
N PRO A 84 15.40 4.61 -7.44
CA PRO A 84 14.27 5.00 -8.27
C PRO A 84 14.45 6.39 -8.90
N LYS A 85 13.84 6.59 -10.07
CA LYS A 85 13.68 7.91 -10.68
C LYS A 85 12.44 8.60 -10.11
N LYS A 86 12.52 9.11 -8.88
CA LYS A 86 11.35 9.66 -8.15
C LYS A 86 10.64 10.81 -8.86
N VAL A 87 11.33 11.62 -9.66
CA VAL A 87 10.69 12.68 -10.46
C VAL A 87 9.77 12.10 -11.55
N VAL A 88 10.16 10.95 -12.12
CA VAL A 88 9.32 10.21 -13.08
C VAL A 88 8.13 9.60 -12.35
N GLU A 89 8.36 8.96 -11.19
CA GLU A 89 7.29 8.45 -10.34
C GLU A 89 6.26 9.53 -10.01
N ALA A 90 6.72 10.71 -9.58
CA ALA A 90 5.84 11.82 -9.25
C ALA A 90 4.93 12.22 -10.42
N LYS A 91 5.52 12.40 -11.60
CA LYS A 91 4.79 12.83 -12.79
C LYS A 91 3.79 11.77 -13.26
N GLU A 92 4.21 10.51 -13.34
CA GLU A 92 3.38 9.46 -13.94
C GLU A 92 2.32 8.91 -12.96
N VAL A 93 2.61 8.86 -11.65
CA VAL A 93 1.69 8.32 -10.63
C VAL A 93 0.78 9.42 -10.06
N TYR A 94 1.32 10.61 -9.80
CA TYR A 94 0.56 11.71 -9.16
C TYR A 94 0.16 12.82 -10.15
N GLY A 95 0.53 12.71 -11.41
CA GLY A 95 0.20 13.69 -12.46
C GLY A 95 0.98 15.00 -12.37
N THR A 96 1.93 15.13 -11.43
CA THR A 96 2.70 16.36 -11.20
C THR A 96 4.03 16.07 -10.50
N SER A 97 5.04 16.89 -10.77
CA SER A 97 6.31 16.90 -10.02
C SER A 97 6.42 18.10 -9.07
N SER A 98 5.32 18.83 -8.84
CA SER A 98 5.31 19.97 -7.93
C SER A 98 5.39 19.51 -6.47
N LEU A 99 6.32 20.10 -5.72
CA LEU A 99 6.46 19.90 -4.27
C LEU A 99 5.28 20.48 -3.47
N GLU A 100 4.37 21.25 -4.08
CA GLU A 100 3.12 21.65 -3.44
C GLU A 100 2.16 20.47 -3.25
N HIS A 101 2.28 19.41 -4.06
CA HIS A 101 1.49 18.21 -3.87
C HIS A 101 2.05 17.41 -2.67
N PRO A 102 1.27 17.17 -1.60
CA PRO A 102 1.79 16.59 -0.35
C PRO A 102 2.49 15.23 -0.55
N THR A 103 1.92 14.36 -1.40
CA THR A 103 2.53 13.05 -1.70
C THR A 103 3.83 13.16 -2.49
N VAL A 104 3.94 14.15 -3.39
CA VAL A 104 5.18 14.40 -4.15
C VAL A 104 6.25 14.95 -3.21
N TYR A 105 5.87 15.86 -2.30
CA TYR A 105 6.77 16.32 -1.25
C TYR A 105 7.30 15.16 -0.42
N SER A 106 6.41 14.30 0.10
CA SER A 106 6.82 13.14 0.90
C SER A 106 7.74 12.21 0.10
N LEU A 107 7.38 11.87 -1.14
CA LEU A 107 8.20 11.05 -2.04
C LEU A 107 9.62 11.59 -2.19
N ILE A 108 9.76 12.91 -2.44
CA ILE A 108 11.05 13.52 -2.77
C ILE A 108 11.87 13.88 -1.53
N ALA A 109 11.23 14.45 -0.51
CA ALA A 109 11.91 15.05 0.63
C ALA A 109 12.01 14.13 1.85
N GLU A 110 11.09 13.17 2.02
CA GLU A 110 10.99 12.35 3.22
C GLU A 110 11.40 10.89 2.99
N GLN A 111 11.06 10.33 1.82
CA GLN A 111 11.40 8.94 1.53
C GLN A 111 12.90 8.77 1.24
N GLY A 112 13.44 7.61 1.64
CA GLY A 112 14.82 7.20 1.40
C GLY A 112 15.22 7.18 -0.06
N GLU A 113 16.52 7.26 -0.32
CA GLU A 113 17.11 7.38 -1.66
C GLU A 113 17.02 6.08 -2.47
N TYR A 114 17.02 4.93 -1.80
CA TYR A 114 17.05 3.61 -2.41
C TYR A 114 15.76 2.86 -2.10
N TYR A 115 15.33 2.01 -3.03
CA TYR A 115 14.24 1.06 -2.82
C TYR A 115 14.79 -0.36 -2.75
N VAL A 116 14.20 -1.17 -1.87
CA VAL A 116 14.50 -2.60 -1.72
C VAL A 116 13.23 -3.39 -2.04
N GLY A 117 13.26 -4.12 -3.15
CA GLY A 117 12.23 -5.05 -3.53
C GLY A 117 12.54 -6.46 -3.06
N GLY A 118 11.50 -7.24 -2.80
CA GLY A 118 11.69 -8.56 -2.22
C GLY A 118 10.41 -9.20 -1.72
N LYS A 119 10.48 -10.50 -1.49
CA LYS A 119 9.37 -11.26 -0.91
C LYS A 119 9.25 -10.95 0.58
N LEU A 120 8.03 -10.79 1.07
CA LEU A 120 7.77 -10.48 2.48
C LEU A 120 7.24 -11.73 3.20
N HIS A 121 7.86 -12.06 4.33
CA HIS A 121 7.46 -13.16 5.19
C HIS A 121 6.93 -12.59 6.51
N GLY A 122 5.62 -12.70 6.73
CA GLY A 122 4.98 -12.22 7.96
C GLY A 122 5.41 -13.04 9.19
N LEU A 123 5.73 -12.36 10.29
CA LEU A 123 5.98 -12.95 11.61
C LEU A 123 4.83 -12.64 12.56
N ALA A 124 4.45 -11.37 12.63
CA ALA A 124 3.35 -10.89 13.45
C ALA A 124 2.72 -9.65 12.83
N SER A 125 1.40 -9.51 13.00
CA SER A 125 0.69 -8.35 12.45
C SER A 125 1.17 -7.05 13.09
N PRO A 126 1.51 -6.01 12.29
CA PRO A 126 1.76 -4.68 12.83
C PRO A 126 0.59 -4.22 13.72
N ALA A 127 0.90 -3.82 14.95
CA ALA A 127 -0.08 -3.26 15.87
C ALA A 127 -0.18 -1.74 15.69
N PHE A 128 -1.40 -1.24 15.59
CA PHE A 128 -1.70 0.19 15.48
C PHE A 128 -2.50 0.67 16.68
N LYS A 129 -2.48 1.98 16.96
CA LYS A 129 -3.26 2.58 18.05
C LYS A 129 -4.76 2.64 17.73
N TYR A 130 -5.13 2.41 16.48
CA TYR A 130 -6.49 2.41 15.97
C TYR A 130 -6.89 1.00 15.54
N LYS A 131 -8.19 0.75 15.51
CA LYS A 131 -8.73 -0.54 15.06
C LYS A 131 -8.49 -0.69 13.56
N VAL A 132 -7.93 -1.82 13.16
CA VAL A 132 -7.75 -2.23 11.77
C VAL A 132 -8.27 -3.65 11.64
N GLN A 133 -8.97 -3.93 10.55
CA GLN A 133 -9.44 -5.28 10.20
C GLN A 133 -8.72 -5.75 8.94
N THR A 134 -8.38 -7.02 8.90
CA THR A 134 -7.81 -7.68 7.73
C THR A 134 -8.89 -7.92 6.67
N PRO A 135 -8.52 -8.08 5.39
CA PRO A 135 -9.47 -8.48 4.35
C PRO A 135 -10.22 -9.78 4.68
N LYS A 136 -9.58 -10.70 5.41
CA LYS A 136 -10.22 -11.94 5.88
C LYS A 136 -11.33 -11.65 6.89
N GLU A 137 -11.03 -10.89 7.95
CA GLU A 137 -12.02 -10.53 8.97
C GLU A 137 -13.18 -9.72 8.38
N VAL A 138 -12.90 -8.81 7.44
CA VAL A 138 -13.95 -8.04 6.73
C VAL A 138 -14.83 -8.96 5.88
N ARG A 139 -14.26 -9.95 5.18
CA ARG A 139 -15.06 -10.92 4.42
C ARG A 139 -15.89 -11.82 5.33
N GLU A 140 -15.37 -12.24 6.47
CA GLU A 140 -16.08 -13.09 7.45
C GLU A 140 -17.26 -12.38 8.12
N MET A 141 -17.20 -11.05 8.29
CA MET A 141 -18.33 -10.29 8.84
C MET A 141 -19.42 -9.94 7.81
N LEU A 142 -19.13 -10.06 6.51
CA LEU A 142 -20.08 -9.76 5.45
C LEU A 142 -20.91 -11.00 5.11
N PRO A 143 -22.24 -10.88 4.96
CA PRO A 143 -23.08 -12.00 4.56
C PRO A 143 -22.79 -12.42 3.13
N GLU A 144 -22.90 -13.73 2.89
CA GLU A 144 -22.75 -14.31 1.56
C GLU A 144 -23.84 -13.83 0.60
N GLY A 145 -23.49 -13.72 -0.68
CA GLY A 145 -24.45 -13.42 -1.75
C GLY A 145 -25.03 -11.99 -1.74
N LYS A 146 -24.44 -11.07 -0.96
CA LYS A 146 -24.83 -9.66 -0.93
C LYS A 146 -23.80 -8.77 -1.62
N ASP A 147 -24.29 -7.83 -2.41
CA ASP A 147 -23.47 -6.76 -2.96
C ASP A 147 -23.00 -5.83 -1.83
N VAL A 148 -21.77 -5.31 -1.96
CA VAL A 148 -21.16 -4.42 -0.97
C VAL A 148 -20.67 -3.16 -1.68
N VAL A 149 -21.11 -2.01 -1.18
CA VAL A 149 -20.62 -0.69 -1.58
C VAL A 149 -19.67 -0.19 -0.50
N ALA A 150 -18.38 -0.07 -0.84
CA ALA A 150 -17.37 0.47 0.06
C ALA A 150 -17.21 1.98 -0.11
N PHE A 151 -17.17 2.72 0.99
CA PHE A 151 -16.97 4.16 1.00
C PHE A 151 -15.64 4.51 1.65
N GLN A 152 -14.69 4.96 0.83
CA GLN A 152 -13.41 5.45 1.33
C GLN A 152 -13.55 6.88 1.86
N ASN A 153 -13.04 7.13 3.07
CA ASN A 153 -13.07 8.46 3.68
C ASN A 153 -11.86 8.71 4.59
N ARG A 154 -11.44 9.98 4.67
CA ARG A 154 -10.40 10.45 5.60
C ARG A 154 -10.83 11.68 6.41
N ASN A 155 -12.09 12.08 6.30
CA ASN A 155 -12.67 13.27 6.92
C ASN A 155 -13.89 12.90 7.79
N PRO A 156 -14.34 13.76 8.70
CA PRO A 156 -15.64 13.57 9.36
C PRO A 156 -16.80 13.45 8.36
N ILE A 157 -17.81 12.64 8.70
CA ILE A 157 -19.01 12.48 7.87
C ILE A 157 -19.92 13.70 8.05
N HIS A 158 -20.35 14.30 6.93
CA HIS A 158 -21.28 15.42 6.89
C HIS A 158 -22.50 15.09 6.02
N ARG A 159 -23.49 15.99 5.98
CA ARG A 159 -24.76 15.76 5.26
C ARG A 159 -24.56 15.37 3.80
N ALA A 160 -23.57 15.94 3.11
CA ALA A 160 -23.26 15.57 1.73
C ALA A 160 -22.83 14.10 1.60
N HIS A 161 -21.95 13.62 2.48
CA HIS A 161 -21.52 12.21 2.49
C HIS A 161 -22.71 11.27 2.80
N PHE A 162 -23.60 11.69 3.69
CA PHE A 162 -24.79 10.90 4.03
C PHE A 162 -25.77 10.79 2.84
N GLU A 163 -26.03 11.89 2.13
CA GLU A 163 -26.88 11.84 0.94
C GLU A 163 -26.23 11.03 -0.20
N LEU A 164 -24.90 11.09 -0.35
CA LEU A 164 -24.15 10.21 -1.26
C LEU A 164 -24.39 8.73 -0.96
N LEU A 165 -24.27 8.32 0.30
CA LEU A 165 -24.49 6.94 0.73
C LEU A 165 -25.95 6.49 0.51
N LYS A 166 -26.92 7.37 0.73
CA LYS A 166 -28.33 7.11 0.39
C LYS A 166 -28.56 6.93 -1.10
N CYS A 167 -27.90 7.72 -1.95
CA CYS A 167 -27.96 7.52 -3.40
C CYS A 167 -27.38 6.16 -3.77
N ALA A 168 -26.19 5.83 -3.25
CA ALA A 168 -25.54 4.56 -3.53
C ALA A 168 -26.43 3.35 -3.14
N GLN A 169 -27.11 3.41 -1.99
CA GLN A 169 -28.02 2.37 -1.55
C GLN A 169 -29.29 2.26 -2.42
N ARG A 170 -29.74 3.35 -3.04
CA ARG A 170 -30.86 3.33 -4.00
C ARG A 170 -30.45 2.75 -5.34
N ASP A 171 -29.23 3.05 -5.79
CA ASP A 171 -28.68 2.60 -7.08
C ASP A 171 -28.29 1.12 -7.04
N VAL A 172 -27.71 0.67 -5.92
CA VAL A 172 -27.38 -0.74 -5.67
C VAL A 172 -28.32 -1.29 -4.58
N LYS A 173 -29.52 -1.69 -5.02
CA LYS A 173 -30.57 -2.21 -4.13
C LYS A 173 -30.07 -3.41 -3.31
N ASP A 174 -30.51 -3.48 -2.06
CA ASP A 174 -30.20 -4.57 -1.13
C ASP A 174 -28.71 -4.78 -0.81
N SER A 175 -27.85 -3.82 -1.19
CA SER A 175 -26.42 -3.82 -0.86
C SER A 175 -26.13 -3.42 0.58
N ILE A 176 -24.96 -3.83 1.04
CA ILE A 176 -24.37 -3.40 2.30
C ILE A 176 -23.48 -2.19 2.05
N LEU A 177 -23.68 -1.14 2.85
CA LEU A 177 -22.76 -0.02 2.89
C LEU A 177 -21.64 -0.34 3.89
N LEU A 178 -20.41 -0.49 3.39
CA LEU A 178 -19.21 -0.60 4.20
C LEU A 178 -18.56 0.80 4.25
N VAL A 179 -18.71 1.47 5.40
CA VAL A 179 -18.34 2.87 5.64
C VAL A 179 -17.17 2.96 6.62
#